data_AF-A0A396HKH1-F1
#
_entry.id   AF-A0A396HKH1-F1
#
_cell.length_a   1.000
_cell.length_b   1.000
_cell.length_c   1.000
_cell.angle_alpha   90.00
_cell.angle_beta   90.00
_cell.angle_gamma   90.00
#
_symmetry.space_group_name_H-M   'P 1'
#
loop_
_entity.id
_entity.type
_entity.pdbx_description
1 polymer ?
#
loop_
_entity_poly.entity_id
_entity_poly.type
_entity_poly.pdbx_seq_one_letter_code
_entity_poly.pdbx_strand_id
1 'polypeptide(L)'
;MCVHGHHWEHTKYFGVLIAEARNKSVAQVQIALRWIHEQGTSVIVKSFKKERMKQNLEIFDWKLNQEELDKINKIPQCRLYKAEMFLSENGPYKSLEELWDGDP
;
A
#
# COMPACT_ATOMS: atom_id res chain seq x y z
N MET A 1 -0.97 2.11 -4.93
CA MET A 1 -2.36 1.61 -5.11
C MET A 1 -3.33 2.79 -5.20
N CYS A 2 -4.53 2.67 -5.77
CA CYS A 2 -5.40 3.82 -6.10
C CYS A 2 -6.13 4.39 -4.88
N VAL A 3 -6.17 5.72 -4.77
CA VAL A 3 -7.34 6.45 -4.26
C VAL A 3 -7.68 7.55 -5.27
N HIS A 4 -8.91 7.53 -5.77
CA HIS A 4 -9.52 8.74 -6.32
C HIS A 4 -10.37 9.37 -5.23
N GLY A 5 -10.10 10.65 -4.94
CA GLY A 5 -10.99 11.49 -4.15
C GLY A 5 -11.00 11.19 -2.65
N HIS A 6 -11.41 12.20 -1.89
CA HIS A 6 -11.36 12.29 -0.44
C HIS A 6 -12.28 11.29 0.27
N HIS A 7 -11.96 10.01 0.22
CA HIS A 7 -12.52 9.01 1.12
C HIS A 7 -11.63 7.77 1.12
N TRP A 8 -11.28 7.31 2.32
CA TRP A 8 -10.39 6.21 2.68
C TRP A 8 -10.89 4.81 2.25
N GLU A 9 -11.79 4.72 1.27
CA GLU A 9 -12.55 3.50 0.95
C GLU A 9 -11.76 2.49 0.10
N HIS A 10 -10.75 2.92 -0.66
CA HIS A 10 -10.03 2.02 -1.59
C HIS A 10 -8.88 1.23 -0.92
N THR A 11 -8.40 1.67 0.25
CA THR A 11 -7.50 0.86 1.09
C THR A 11 -8.15 -0.41 1.63
N LYS A 12 -9.47 -0.58 1.51
CA LYS A 12 -10.13 -1.86 1.83
C LYS A 12 -9.63 -3.00 0.94
N TYR A 13 -9.37 -2.80 -0.34
CA TYR A 13 -9.22 -3.94 -1.25
C TYR A 13 -7.90 -4.73 -1.12
N PHE A 14 -6.81 -4.12 -0.62
CA PHE A 14 -5.52 -4.82 -0.60
C PHE A 14 -5.42 -5.93 0.45
N GLY A 15 -6.15 -5.80 1.56
CA GLY A 15 -6.05 -6.79 2.63
C GLY A 15 -7.33 -7.09 3.35
N VAL A 16 -8.50 -6.62 2.90
CA VAL A 16 -9.77 -7.12 3.42
C VAL A 16 -9.90 -8.62 3.16
N LEU A 17 -9.59 -9.13 1.96
CA LEU A 17 -9.75 -10.57 1.66
C LEU A 17 -8.80 -11.49 2.46
N ILE A 18 -7.55 -11.08 2.67
CA ILE A 18 -6.56 -11.90 3.42
C ILE A 18 -6.71 -11.70 4.93
N ALA A 19 -7.06 -10.49 5.39
CA ALA A 19 -7.32 -10.21 6.80
C ALA A 19 -8.63 -10.82 7.30
N GLU A 20 -9.66 -10.92 6.44
CA GLU A 20 -10.90 -11.66 6.72
C GLU A 20 -10.61 -13.15 6.86
N ALA A 21 -9.83 -13.75 5.95
CA ALA A 21 -9.39 -15.15 6.07
C ALA A 21 -8.58 -15.41 7.36
N ARG A 22 -7.87 -14.39 7.86
CA ARG A 22 -7.11 -14.43 9.12
C ARG A 22 -7.86 -13.84 10.34
N ASN A 23 -9.14 -13.49 10.21
CA ASN A 23 -10.02 -12.95 11.26
C ASN A 23 -9.49 -11.73 12.05
N LYS A 24 -8.66 -10.86 11.45
CA LYS A 24 -8.01 -9.75 12.16
C LYS A 24 -7.85 -8.50 11.29
N SER A 25 -8.55 -7.40 11.59
CA SER A 25 -8.34 -6.11 10.91
C SER A 25 -6.92 -5.54 11.08
N VAL A 26 -6.26 -5.86 12.20
CA VAL A 26 -4.83 -5.58 12.45
C VAL A 26 -3.92 -6.34 11.48
N ALA A 27 -4.34 -7.52 11.00
CA ALA A 27 -3.54 -8.31 10.08
C ALA A 27 -3.40 -7.62 8.71
N GLN A 28 -4.34 -6.76 8.29
CA GLN A 28 -4.27 -6.12 6.97
C GLN A 28 -3.00 -5.29 6.78
N VAL A 29 -2.65 -4.44 7.76
CA VAL A 29 -1.43 -3.63 7.69
C VAL A 29 -0.20 -4.53 7.78
N GLN A 30 -0.19 -5.49 8.69
CA GLN A 30 0.93 -6.43 8.84
C GLN A 30 1.17 -7.28 7.58
N ILE A 31 0.11 -7.70 6.87
CA ILE A 31 0.18 -8.41 5.57
C ILE A 31 0.83 -7.52 4.52
N ALA A 32 0.44 -6.25 4.42
CA ALA A 32 1.05 -5.32 3.48
C ALA A 32 2.53 -5.08 3.80
N LEU A 33 2.87 -4.86 5.08
CA LEU A 33 4.26 -4.69 5.51
C LEU A 33 5.09 -5.95 5.22
N ARG A 34 4.54 -7.13 5.51
CA ARG A 34 5.19 -8.42 5.24
C ARG A 34 5.41 -8.65 3.76
N TRP A 35 4.42 -8.36 2.92
CA TRP A 35 4.54 -8.49 1.46
C TRP A 35 5.66 -7.59 0.92
N ILE A 36 5.70 -6.31 1.30
CA ILE A 36 6.78 -5.38 0.88
C ILE A 36 8.15 -5.90 1.31
N HIS A 37 8.25 -6.40 2.55
CA HIS A 37 9.48 -7.01 3.06
C HIS A 37 9.91 -8.23 2.23
N GLU A 38 8.99 -9.11 1.84
CA GLU A 38 9.29 -10.29 0.99
C GLU A 38 9.71 -9.92 -0.45
N GLN A 39 9.34 -8.74 -0.95
CA GLN A 39 9.87 -8.20 -2.21
C GLN A 39 11.31 -7.66 -2.08
N GLY A 40 11.96 -7.79 -0.92
CA GLY A 40 13.31 -7.30 -0.68
C GLY A 40 13.41 -5.78 -0.51
N THR A 41 12.30 -5.11 -0.24
CA THR A 41 12.22 -3.66 -0.10
C THR A 41 12.01 -3.24 1.36
N SER A 42 12.67 -2.17 1.80
CA SER A 42 12.43 -1.60 3.13
C SER A 42 11.09 -0.87 3.22
N VAL A 43 10.39 -0.97 4.34
CA VAL A 43 9.08 -0.35 4.54
C VAL A 43 9.11 0.70 5.66
N ILE A 44 8.47 1.85 5.42
CA ILE A 44 8.23 2.89 6.42
C ILE A 44 6.74 2.93 6.72
N VAL A 45 6.39 2.77 8.01
CA VAL A 45 5.00 2.80 8.46
C VAL A 45 4.82 3.82 9.58
N LYS A 46 3.77 4.63 9.48
CA LYS A 46 3.41 5.64 10.48
C LYS A 46 2.24 5.17 11.34
N SER A 47 2.36 5.33 12.65
CA SER A 47 1.24 5.19 13.59
C SER A 47 1.46 6.10 14.80
N PHE A 48 0.37 6.67 15.33
CA PHE A 48 0.37 7.38 16.63
C PHE A 48 -0.10 6.49 17.79
N LYS A 49 -0.54 5.26 17.51
CA LYS A 49 -0.97 4.30 18.54
C LYS A 49 0.18 3.35 18.87
N LYS A 50 0.61 3.33 20.13
CA LYS A 50 1.75 2.54 20.61
C LYS A 50 1.58 1.05 20.35
N GLU A 51 0.37 0.54 20.53
CA GLU A 51 0.01 -0.85 20.33
C GLU A 51 0.20 -1.24 18.86
N ARG A 52 -0.20 -0.35 17.93
CA ARG A 52 -0.01 -0.56 16.49
C ARG A 52 1.46 -0.48 16.09
N MET A 53 2.25 0.40 16.71
CA MET A 53 3.69 0.45 16.45
C MET A 53 4.37 -0.85 16.84
N LYS A 54 4.02 -1.43 18.00
CA LYS A 54 4.50 -2.75 18.42
C LYS A 54 4.08 -3.84 17.43
N GLN A 55 2.79 -3.91 17.10
CA GLN A 55 2.25 -4.87 16.14
C GLN A 55 2.91 -4.78 14.76
N ASN A 56 3.25 -3.59 14.28
CA ASN A 56 3.92 -3.42 12.98
C ASN A 56 5.35 -3.99 12.97
N LEU A 57 5.98 -4.19 14.13
CA LEU A 57 7.30 -4.82 14.25
C LEU A 57 7.21 -6.35 14.26
N GLU A 58 6.04 -6.93 14.47
CA GLU A 58 5.81 -8.38 14.58
C GLU A 58 5.60 -9.06 13.20
N ILE A 59 6.23 -8.54 12.15
CA ILE A 59 6.08 -9.04 10.77
C ILE A 59 7.19 -10.03 10.35
N PHE A 60 8.22 -10.22 11.19
CA PHE A 60 9.41 -10.97 10.82
C PHE A 60 9.31 -12.48 11.10
N ASP A 61 8.49 -12.87 12.08
CA ASP A 61 8.40 -14.25 12.58
C ASP A 61 7.50 -15.17 11.74
N TRP A 62 6.92 -14.67 10.66
CA TRP A 62 6.02 -15.43 9.78
C TRP A 62 6.16 -14.96 8.33
N LYS A 63 5.62 -15.74 7.40
CA LYS A 63 5.65 -15.46 5.96
C LYS A 63 4.29 -15.63 5.32
N LEU A 64 4.09 -15.01 4.17
CA LEU A 64 2.92 -15.28 3.33
C LEU A 64 3.09 -16.65 2.66
N ASN A 65 1.99 -17.38 2.51
CA ASN A 65 1.99 -18.61 1.73
C ASN A 65 1.74 -18.31 0.23
N GLN A 66 1.92 -19.32 -0.63
CA GLN A 66 1.80 -19.13 -2.07
C GLN A 66 0.40 -18.66 -2.49
N GLU A 67 -0.67 -19.19 -1.88
CA GLU A 67 -2.04 -18.81 -2.22
C GLU A 67 -2.31 -17.33 -1.87
N GLU A 68 -1.78 -16.85 -0.74
CA GLU A 68 -1.88 -15.44 -0.33
C GLU A 68 -1.11 -14.53 -1.28
N LEU A 69 0.10 -14.93 -1.67
CA LEU A 69 0.91 -14.21 -2.66
C LEU A 69 0.20 -14.15 -4.02
N ASP A 70 -0.38 -15.26 -4.48
CA ASP A 70 -1.12 -15.33 -5.75
C ASP A 70 -2.35 -14.42 -5.74
N LYS A 71 -3.02 -14.26 -4.58
CA LYS A 71 -4.10 -13.30 -4.41
C LYS A 71 -3.61 -11.86 -4.47
N ILE A 72 -2.49 -11.55 -3.82
CA ILE A 72 -1.90 -10.19 -3.84
C ILE A 72 -1.47 -9.81 -5.26
N ASN A 73 -0.85 -10.74 -6.00
CA ASN A 73 -0.37 -10.51 -7.36
C ASN A 73 -1.49 -10.20 -8.37
N LYS A 74 -2.74 -10.57 -8.06
CA LYS A 74 -3.92 -10.26 -8.89
C LYS A 74 -4.49 -8.86 -8.63
N ILE A 75 -3.99 -8.14 -7.62
CA ILE A 75 -4.49 -6.82 -7.29
C ILE A 75 -4.02 -5.81 -8.35
N PRO A 76 -4.94 -5.06 -8.98
CA PRO A 76 -4.57 -4.00 -9.91
C PRO A 76 -3.67 -2.96 -9.27
N GLN A 77 -2.55 -2.66 -9.92
CA GLN A 77 -1.62 -1.63 -9.49
C GLN A 77 -2.07 -0.26 -9.98
N CYS A 78 -1.76 0.77 -9.18
CA CYS A 78 -1.93 2.16 -9.58
C CYS A 78 -1.24 3.08 -8.58
N ARG A 79 -0.94 4.33 -8.92
CA ARG A 79 -0.27 5.27 -8.01
C ARG A 79 -1.24 5.88 -6.97
N LEU A 80 -0.84 5.87 -5.68
CA LEU A 80 -1.67 6.42 -4.58
C LEU A 80 -1.57 7.94 -4.52
N TYR A 81 -0.34 8.42 -4.54
CA TYR A 81 -0.03 9.84 -4.46
C TYR A 81 0.43 10.31 -5.83
N LYS A 82 -0.46 11.01 -6.54
CA LYS A 82 -0.21 11.52 -7.89
C LYS A 82 0.71 12.75 -7.91
N ALA A 83 0.85 13.41 -6.75
CA ALA A 83 1.69 14.60 -6.58
C ALA A 83 1.26 15.80 -7.47
N GLU A 84 -0.05 15.96 -7.67
CA GLU A 84 -0.66 17.05 -8.47
C GLU A 84 -0.23 18.46 -8.04
N MET A 85 0.21 18.62 -6.78
CA MET A 85 0.73 19.88 -6.25
C MET A 85 2.01 20.38 -6.94
N PHE A 86 2.72 19.53 -7.68
CA PHE A 86 3.88 19.93 -8.49
C PHE A 86 3.51 20.40 -9.90
N LEU A 87 2.23 20.32 -10.28
CA LEU A 87 1.78 20.73 -11.60
C LEU A 87 1.52 22.23 -11.64
N SER A 88 2.00 22.87 -12.70
CA SER A 88 1.70 24.28 -12.98
C SER A 88 1.84 24.54 -14.47
N GLU A 89 0.96 25.38 -15.01
CA GLU A 89 1.03 25.83 -16.41
C GLU A 89 2.38 26.48 -16.74
N ASN A 90 2.94 27.23 -15.78
CA ASN A 90 4.24 27.90 -15.89
C ASN A 90 5.37 27.12 -15.21
N GLY A 91 5.09 25.90 -14.74
CA GLY A 91 6.04 25.06 -14.02
C GLY A 91 6.80 24.10 -14.93
N PRO A 92 7.72 23.31 -14.35
CA PRO A 92 8.47 22.29 -15.08
C PRO A 92 7.61 21.12 -15.55
N TYR A 93 6.47 20.87 -14.90
CA TYR A 93 5.54 19.78 -15.24
C TYR A 93 4.12 20.35 -15.42
N LYS A 94 3.52 20.10 -16.59
CA LYS A 94 2.18 20.59 -16.94
C LYS A 94 1.10 19.53 -16.78
N SER A 95 1.50 18.26 -16.72
CA SER A 95 0.60 17.13 -16.55
C SER A 95 1.21 16.04 -15.67
N LEU A 96 0.37 15.12 -15.18
CA LEU A 96 0.85 13.93 -14.46
C LEU A 96 1.66 13.00 -15.35
N GLU A 97 1.37 12.95 -16.65
CA GLU A 97 2.11 12.13 -17.60
C GLU A 97 3.56 12.63 -17.73
N GLU A 98 3.75 13.94 -17.82
CA GLU A 98 5.09 14.56 -17.82
C GLU A 98 5.81 14.37 -16.49
N LEU A 99 5.11 14.50 -15.36
CA LEU A 99 5.70 14.34 -14.03
C LEU A 99 6.22 12.91 -13.77
N TRP A 100 5.58 11.91 -14.38
CA TRP A 100 5.83 10.50 -14.12
C TRP A 100 6.41 9.76 -15.34
N ASP A 101 6.86 10.48 -16.37
CA ASP A 101 7.42 9.93 -17.61
C ASP A 101 6.54 8.83 -18.26
N GLY A 102 5.21 8.98 -18.16
CA GLY A 102 4.25 8.00 -18.67
C GLY A 102 4.10 6.71 -17.85
N ASP A 103 4.74 6.59 -16.68
CA ASP A 103 4.55 5.45 -15.77
C ASP A 103 3.14 5.50 -15.15
N PRO A 104 2.31 4.45 -15.34
CA PRO A 104 0.89 4.44 -14.96
C PRO A 104 0.61 4.43 -13.43
#